data_AF-A0A1Q5XHT9-F1
#
_entry.id   AF-A0A1Q5XHT9-F1
#
_cell.length_a   1.000
_cell.length_b   1.000
_cell.length_c   1.000
_cell.angle_alpha   90.00
_cell.angle_beta   90.00
_cell.angle_gamma   90.00
#
_symmetry.space_group_name_H-M   'P 1'
#
loop_
_entity.id
_entity.type
_entity.pdbx_description
1 polymer ?
#
loop_
_entity_poly.entity_id
_entity_poly.type
_entity_poly.pdbx_seq_one_letter_code
_entity_poly.pdbx_strand_id
1 'polypeptide(L)'
;MAIKRPFGTGSFAIVVLALGFLFNFKFQNGFMFSHYLFKLFNWDIYTNETEGYHIPFMAAIVFWLPAVIISKKYHNHFGTSLCYRVGGVMLILSIIVFAVYLFGTLV
;
A
#
# COMPACT_ATOMS: atom_id res chain seq x y z
N MET A 1 8.93 -7.28 -37.55
CA MET A 1 8.13 -7.75 -36.39
C MET A 1 8.82 -7.24 -35.13
N ALA A 2 8.32 -6.20 -34.47
CA ALA A 2 8.97 -5.66 -33.28
C ALA A 2 8.75 -6.60 -32.09
N ILE A 3 9.83 -7.08 -31.47
CA ILE A 3 9.77 -7.89 -30.25
C ILE A 3 9.14 -7.01 -29.15
N LYS A 4 7.86 -7.23 -28.83
CA LYS A 4 7.19 -6.61 -27.68
C LYS A 4 7.95 -7.05 -26.43
N ARG A 5 8.70 -6.14 -25.80
CA ARG A 5 9.41 -6.46 -24.55
C ARG A 5 8.37 -6.86 -23.49
N PRO A 6 8.51 -8.02 -22.82
CA PRO A 6 7.51 -8.51 -21.86
C PRO A 6 7.50 -7.71 -20.54
N PHE A 7 8.60 -7.02 -20.22
CA PHE A 7 8.73 -6.14 -19.07
C PHE A 7 8.79 -4.69 -19.53
N GLY A 8 7.77 -3.92 -19.20
CA GLY A 8 7.68 -2.48 -19.46
C GLY A 8 7.58 -1.69 -18.16
N THR A 9 7.52 -0.36 -18.25
CA THR A 9 7.30 0.56 -17.12
C THR A 9 6.09 0.20 -16.27
N GLY A 10 5.06 -0.45 -16.84
CA GLY A 10 3.91 -0.97 -16.11
C GLY A 10 4.25 -2.08 -15.12
N SER A 11 5.27 -2.91 -15.39
CA SER A 11 5.71 -3.97 -14.47
C SER A 11 6.28 -3.41 -13.16
N PHE A 12 6.74 -2.15 -13.16
CA PHE A 12 7.17 -1.48 -11.93
C PHE A 12 6.02 -1.30 -10.92
N ALA A 13 4.78 -1.16 -11.38
CA ALA A 13 3.62 -1.08 -10.49
C ALA A 13 3.44 -2.34 -9.63
N ILE A 14 3.82 -3.52 -10.16
CA ILE A 14 3.78 -4.79 -9.41
C ILE A 14 4.77 -4.74 -8.24
N VAL A 15 5.96 -4.19 -8.46
CA VAL A 15 6.98 -4.04 -7.40
C VAL A 15 6.46 -3.10 -6.32
N VAL A 16 5.92 -1.94 -6.71
CA VAL A 16 5.36 -0.98 -5.76
C VAL A 16 4.19 -1.59 -4.98
N LEU A 17 3.30 -2.32 -5.65
CA LEU A 17 2.20 -3.02 -5.00
C LEU A 17 2.73 -4.07 -4.00
N ALA A 18 3.71 -4.88 -4.40
CA ALA A 18 4.32 -5.88 -3.54
C ALA A 18 4.99 -5.25 -2.31
N LEU A 19 5.66 -4.11 -2.45
CA LEU A 19 6.20 -3.36 -1.32
C LEU A 19 5.11 -2.89 -0.35
N GLY A 20 3.97 -2.41 -0.85
CA GLY A 20 2.83 -2.09 -0.01
C GLY A 20 2.31 -3.31 0.78
N PHE A 21 2.27 -4.48 0.15
CA PHE A 21 1.91 -5.73 0.84
C PHE A 21 2.96 -6.13 1.89
N LEU A 22 4.25 -6.11 1.54
CA LEU A 22 5.34 -6.42 2.47
C LEU A 22 5.34 -5.47 3.68
N PHE A 23 4.97 -4.21 3.47
CA PHE A 23 4.83 -3.22 4.53
C PHE A 23 3.65 -3.52 5.47
N ASN A 24 2.52 -3.99 4.93
CA ASN A 24 1.27 -4.13 5.69
C ASN A 24 0.93 -5.52 6.22
N PHE A 25 1.62 -6.57 5.78
CA PHE A 25 1.28 -7.93 6.19
C PHE A 25 2.31 -8.54 7.14
N LYS A 26 1.79 -9.31 8.08
CA LYS A 26 2.57 -10.07 9.05
C LYS A 26 3.15 -11.32 8.38
N PHE A 27 4.45 -11.53 8.53
CA PHE A 27 5.14 -12.75 8.10
C PHE A 27 4.87 -13.89 9.09
N GLN A 28 5.15 -15.13 8.68
CA GLN A 28 4.89 -16.33 9.49
C GLN A 28 5.55 -16.29 10.87
N ASN A 29 6.74 -15.69 10.98
CA ASN A 29 7.49 -15.58 12.25
C ASN A 29 6.98 -14.45 13.16
N GLY A 30 5.86 -13.81 12.80
CA GLY A 30 5.30 -12.68 13.51
C GLY A 30 5.89 -11.32 13.20
N PHE A 31 6.97 -11.29 12.41
CA PHE A 31 7.60 -10.07 11.93
C PHE A 31 6.65 -9.28 11.03
N MET A 32 6.68 -7.96 11.14
CA MET A 32 5.96 -7.05 10.25
C MET A 32 6.87 -5.87 9.94
N PHE A 33 7.12 -5.64 8.64
CA PHE A 33 8.15 -4.69 8.21
C PHE A 33 7.84 -3.25 8.67
N SER A 34 6.57 -2.85 8.60
CA SER A 34 6.16 -1.55 9.12
C SER A 34 6.33 -1.41 10.62
N HIS A 35 6.03 -2.44 11.43
CA HIS A 35 6.25 -2.39 12.89
C HIS A 35 7.72 -2.17 13.22
N TYR A 36 8.61 -2.85 12.49
CA TYR A 36 10.04 -2.64 12.64
C TYR A 36 10.46 -1.20 12.30
N LEU A 37 10.00 -0.67 11.17
CA LEU A 37 10.29 0.71 10.77
C LEU A 37 9.74 1.73 11.77
N PHE A 38 8.49 1.57 12.19
CA PHE A 38 7.85 2.47 13.15
C PHE A 38 8.60 2.47 14.49
N LYS A 39 8.98 1.29 14.98
CA LYS A 39 9.80 1.16 16.19
C LYS A 39 11.18 1.82 16.04
N LEU A 40 11.80 1.72 14.85
CA LEU A 40 13.09 2.36 14.57
C LEU A 40 13.02 3.89 14.67
N PHE A 41 11.89 4.49 14.28
CA PHE A 41 11.64 5.94 14.37
C PHE A 41 10.94 6.36 15.66
N ASN A 42 10.71 5.43 16.60
CA ASN A 42 9.94 5.67 17.82
C ASN A 42 8.53 6.23 17.55
N TRP A 43 7.85 5.68 16.54
CA TRP A 43 6.48 6.01 16.18
C TRP A 43 5.50 4.94 16.66
N ASP A 44 4.30 5.37 17.02
CA ASP A 44 3.22 4.50 17.45
C ASP A 44 2.63 3.71 16.27
N ILE A 45 2.34 2.44 16.50
CA ILE A 45 1.76 1.53 15.51
C ILE A 45 0.24 1.68 15.45
N TYR A 46 -0.38 2.08 16.56
CA TYR A 46 -1.81 2.26 16.71
C TYR A 46 -2.10 3.69 17.16
N THR A 47 -3.28 4.19 16.81
CA THR A 47 -3.71 5.54 17.20
C THR A 47 -3.94 5.71 18.70
N ASN A 48 -4.16 4.60 19.42
CA ASN A 48 -4.18 4.55 20.87
C ASN A 48 -3.17 3.47 21.29
N GLU A 49 -2.34 3.72 22.29
CA GLU A 49 -1.09 2.99 22.63
C GLU A 49 -1.05 1.50 22.22
N THR A 50 -2.09 0.74 22.56
CA THR A 50 -2.21 -0.70 22.25
C THR A 50 -3.37 -1.08 21.31
N GLU A 51 -4.28 -0.15 20.98
CA GLU A 51 -5.55 -0.44 20.31
C GLU A 51 -5.99 0.67 19.33
N GLY A 52 -7.04 0.41 18.55
CA GLY A 52 -7.58 1.38 17.60
C GLY A 52 -7.05 1.21 16.19
N TYR A 53 -6.94 2.31 15.44
CA TYR A 53 -6.59 2.22 14.02
C TYR A 53 -5.12 1.92 13.82
N HIS A 54 -4.84 0.99 12.92
CA HIS A 54 -3.49 0.58 12.59
C HIS A 54 -2.85 1.61 11.65
N ILE A 55 -1.91 2.40 12.18
CA ILE A 55 -1.30 3.53 11.49
C ILE A 55 -0.51 3.07 10.25
N PRO A 56 0.24 1.94 10.27
CA PRO A 56 0.91 1.47 9.06
C PRO A 56 -0.04 1.19 7.89
N PHE A 57 -1.27 0.75 8.16
CA PHE A 57 -2.26 0.55 7.11
C PHE A 57 -2.62 1.85 6.38
N MET A 58 -2.70 2.96 7.11
CA MET A 58 -2.87 4.30 6.52
C MET A 58 -1.59 4.78 5.83
N ALA A 59 -0.42 4.59 6.46
CA ALA A 59 0.87 5.01 5.92
C ALA A 59 1.18 4.34 4.58
N ALA A 60 0.68 3.12 4.35
CA ALA A 60 0.87 2.41 3.09
C ALA A 60 0.21 3.04 1.86
N ILE A 61 -0.60 4.10 2.02
CA ILE A 61 -1.07 4.95 0.91
C ILE A 61 0.11 5.37 0.01
N VAL A 62 1.29 5.60 0.59
CA VAL A 62 2.52 5.94 -0.15
C VAL A 62 2.95 4.87 -1.16
N PHE A 63 2.50 3.63 -1.00
CA PHE A 63 2.71 2.54 -1.95
C PHE A 63 1.49 2.34 -2.87
N TRP A 64 0.28 2.38 -2.33
CA TRP A 64 -0.94 2.14 -3.10
C TRP A 64 -1.17 3.21 -4.17
N LEU A 65 -1.00 4.48 -3.82
CA LEU A 65 -1.23 5.60 -4.72
C LEU A 65 -0.33 5.54 -5.97
N PRO A 66 1.01 5.44 -5.87
CA PRO A 66 1.85 5.31 -7.06
C PRO A 66 1.58 4.02 -7.84
N ALA A 67 1.30 2.89 -7.18
CA ALA A 67 0.95 1.65 -7.88
C ALA A 67 -0.28 1.84 -8.79
N VAL A 68 -1.32 2.52 -8.29
CA VAL A 68 -2.53 2.85 -9.05
C VAL A 68 -2.23 3.83 -10.19
N ILE A 69 -1.47 4.91 -9.92
CA ILE A 69 -1.13 5.93 -10.93
C ILE A 69 -0.35 5.31 -12.09
N ILE A 70 0.69 4.52 -11.79
CA ILE A 70 1.52 3.84 -12.80
C ILE A 70 0.66 2.85 -13.59
N SER A 71 -0.18 2.07 -12.90
CA SER A 71 -1.04 1.07 -13.54
C SER A 71 -2.09 1.68 -14.46
N LYS A 72 -2.65 2.84 -14.09
CA LYS A 72 -3.59 3.60 -14.93
C LYS A 72 -2.91 4.14 -16.18
N LYS A 73 -1.67 4.61 -16.07
CA LYS A 73 -0.90 5.16 -17.20
C LYS A 73 -0.44 4.11 -18.21
N TYR A 74 -0.14 2.89 -17.77
CA TYR A 74 0.42 1.82 -18.60
C TYR A 74 -0.50 0.59 -18.69
N HIS A 75 -1.76 0.79 -19.10
CA HIS A 75 -2.83 -0.23 -19.13
C HIS A 75 -2.67 -1.33 -20.20
N ASN A 76 -1.44 -1.69 -20.58
CA ASN A 76 -1.20 -2.53 -21.76
C ASN A 76 -1.05 -4.03 -21.44
N HIS A 77 -1.07 -4.45 -20.16
CA HIS A 77 -0.81 -5.83 -19.73
C HIS A 77 -1.69 -6.27 -18.54
N PHE A 78 -1.88 -7.58 -18.39
CA PHE A 78 -2.66 -8.19 -17.30
C PHE A 78 -2.15 -7.78 -15.91
N GLY A 79 -0.82 -7.76 -15.72
CA GLY A 79 -0.20 -7.37 -14.46
C GLY A 79 -0.54 -5.93 -14.03
N THR A 80 -0.59 -4.98 -14.97
CA THR A 80 -1.01 -3.61 -14.66
C THR A 80 -2.50 -3.50 -14.37
N SER A 81 -3.36 -4.28 -15.03
CA SER A 81 -4.79 -4.31 -14.70
C SER A 81 -5.04 -4.86 -13.29
N LEU A 82 -4.34 -5.93 -12.90
CA LEU A 82 -4.40 -6.48 -11.55
C LEU A 82 -3.92 -5.46 -10.52
N CYS A 83 -2.79 -4.79 -10.77
CA CYS A 83 -2.26 -3.77 -9.86
C CYS A 83 -3.21 -2.58 -9.69
N TYR A 84 -3.85 -2.15 -10.78
CA TYR A 84 -4.84 -1.08 -10.71
C TYR A 84 -6.03 -1.46 -9.81
N ARG A 85 -6.56 -2.69 -9.97
CA ARG A 85 -7.70 -3.17 -9.19
C ARG A 85 -7.34 -3.37 -7.72
N VAL A 86 -6.29 -4.16 -7.45
CA VAL A 86 -5.88 -4.51 -6.09
C VAL A 86 -5.35 -3.27 -5.36
N GLY A 87 -4.45 -2.53 -5.98
CA GLY A 87 -3.93 -1.27 -5.42
C GLY A 87 -5.03 -0.23 -5.23
N GLY A 88 -6.00 -0.17 -6.14
CA GLY A 88 -7.15 0.73 -6.03
C GLY A 88 -8.04 0.39 -4.83
N VAL A 89 -8.36 -0.88 -4.63
CA VAL A 89 -9.12 -1.33 -3.45
C VAL A 89 -8.36 -1.01 -2.16
N MET A 90 -7.08 -1.35 -2.09
CA MET A 90 -6.26 -1.07 -0.91
C MET A 90 -6.15 0.43 -0.63
N LEU A 91 -5.98 1.25 -1.67
CA LEU A 91 -5.94 2.71 -1.56
C LEU A 91 -7.26 3.25 -0.99
N ILE A 92 -8.41 2.81 -1.53
CA ILE A 92 -9.73 3.25 -1.07
C ILE A 92 -9.92 2.87 0.40
N LEU A 93 -9.61 1.64 0.78
CA LEU A 93 -9.73 1.18 2.17
C LEU A 93 -8.84 2.01 3.11
N SER A 94 -7.57 2.22 2.76
CA SER A 94 -6.66 3.04 3.56
C SER A 94 -7.13 4.49 3.69
N ILE A 95 -7.68 5.09 2.63
CA ILE A 95 -8.25 6.46 2.66
C ILE A 95 -9.50 6.51 3.54
N ILE A 96 -10.41 5.53 3.44
CA ILE A 96 -11.61 5.48 4.28
C ILE A 96 -11.21 5.39 5.75
N VAL A 97 -10.30 4.49 6.11
CA VAL A 97 -9.81 4.33 7.48
C VAL A 97 -9.18 5.62 7.99
N PHE A 98 -8.35 6.29 7.16
CA PHE A 98 -7.75 7.57 7.51
C PHE A 98 -8.80 8.69 7.69
N ALA A 99 -9.80 8.76 6.81
CA ALA A 99 -10.86 9.76 6.89
C ALA A 99 -11.71 9.57 8.16
N VAL A 100 -12.10 8.32 8.48
CA VAL A 100 -12.86 8.01 9.70
C VAL A 100 -12.06 8.39 10.95
N TYR A 101 -10.75 8.10 10.96
CA TYR A 101 -9.86 8.54 12.04
C TYR A 101 -9.88 10.06 12.19
N LEU A 102 -9.70 10.81 11.11
CA LEU A 102 -9.71 12.29 11.16
C LEU A 102 -11.04 12.83 11.69
N PHE A 103 -12.18 12.34 11.20
CA PHE A 103 -13.49 12.77 11.70
C PHE A 103 -13.66 12.44 13.18
N GLY A 104 -13.24 11.25 13.63
CA GLY A 104 -13.32 10.86 15.03
C GLY A 104 -12.42 11.69 15.96
N THR A 105 -11.30 12.22 15.47
CA THR A 105 -10.42 13.11 16.25
C THR A 105 -10.86 14.58 16.29
N LEU A 106 -11.75 14.99 15.37
CA LEU A 106 -12.22 16.38 15.26
C LEU A 106 -13.52 16.65 16.03
N VAL A 107 -14.14 15.62 16.60
CA VAL A 107 -15.35 15.67 17.46
C VAL A 107 -14.93 15.44 18.90
#